data_AF-A0A833FWK8-F1
#
_entry.id   AF-A0A833FWK8-F1
#
_cell.length_a   1.000
_cell.length_b   1.000
_cell.length_c   1.000
_cell.angle_alpha   90.00
_cell.angle_beta   90.00
_cell.angle_gamma   90.00
#
_symmetry.space_group_name_H-M   'P 1'
#
loop_
_entity.id
_entity.type
_entity.pdbx_description
1 polymer ?
#
loop_
_entity_poly.entity_id
_entity_poly.type
_entity_poly.pdbx_seq_one_letter_code
_entity_poly.pdbx_strand_id
1 'polypeptide(L)'
;MRKMTSKGSRAFNPAATAFAVAIGLSGCTSADAEREASLKDEPSVQAAKYNLSPRPGTRKPATVSAPARQTVQPAPQPPAKTTNPTALSSKIPASPATIADCKESADCTAQLNAMIADPDQSWMAKAPSPAEFSTGTRLFSYRALRTKLDCRKLANVLKELDWAMTTFSKPVPGLKRGVVDLVRDESRAVHQEITAEIKARC
;
A
#
# COMPACT_ATOMS: atom_id res chain seq x y z
N MET A 1 -11.72 -64.13 -5.61
CA MET A 1 -12.40 -64.11 -6.92
C MET A 1 -13.56 -63.13 -6.86
N ARG A 2 -13.78 -62.41 -7.96
CA ARG A 2 -14.58 -61.18 -8.11
C ARG A 2 -16.09 -61.43 -8.02
N LYS A 3 -16.84 -60.46 -7.50
CA LYS A 3 -17.99 -59.86 -8.22
C LYS A 3 -18.39 -58.51 -7.61
N MET A 4 -18.23 -57.47 -8.43
CA MET A 4 -18.74 -56.11 -8.24
C MET A 4 -20.17 -56.01 -8.76
N THR A 5 -21.02 -55.25 -8.07
CA THR A 5 -22.30 -54.65 -8.52
C THR A 5 -22.46 -53.37 -7.68
N SER A 6 -22.31 -52.13 -8.15
CA SER A 6 -22.92 -51.36 -9.24
C SER A 6 -24.45 -51.18 -9.12
N LYS A 7 -24.88 -50.10 -8.45
CA LYS A 7 -25.79 -49.03 -8.94
C LYS A 7 -26.49 -48.30 -7.79
N GLY A 8 -26.42 -46.97 -7.82
CA GLY A 8 -27.19 -46.07 -6.96
C GLY A 8 -27.00 -44.63 -7.42
N SER A 9 -27.64 -44.27 -8.53
CA SER A 9 -27.70 -42.91 -9.08
C SER A 9 -29.03 -42.24 -8.74
N ARG A 10 -29.02 -40.89 -8.72
CA ARG A 10 -30.11 -39.88 -8.70
C ARG A 10 -30.17 -39.11 -7.37
N ALA A 11 -30.32 -37.79 -7.31
CA ALA A 11 -30.50 -36.76 -8.33
C ALA A 11 -29.94 -35.43 -7.83
N PHE A 12 -29.16 -34.75 -8.67
CA PHE A 12 -28.82 -33.33 -8.53
C PHE A 12 -29.95 -32.54 -9.19
N ASN A 13 -30.57 -31.62 -8.46
CA ASN A 13 -31.49 -30.61 -9.00
C ASN A 13 -30.73 -29.28 -9.18
N PRO A 14 -30.42 -28.84 -10.41
CA PRO A 14 -30.17 -27.44 -10.68
C PRO A 14 -31.46 -26.82 -11.24
N ALA A 15 -32.20 -26.10 -10.40
CA ALA A 15 -33.16 -25.14 -10.90
C ALA A 15 -32.37 -23.99 -11.55
N ALA A 16 -32.45 -23.95 -12.87
CA ALA A 16 -31.89 -22.91 -13.71
C ALA A 16 -32.68 -21.61 -13.52
N THR A 17 -32.09 -20.63 -12.84
CA THR A 17 -32.56 -19.24 -12.90
C THR A 17 -31.87 -18.56 -14.08
N ALA A 18 -32.57 -18.51 -15.21
CA ALA A 18 -32.19 -17.72 -16.36
C ALA A 18 -32.35 -16.23 -16.03
N PHE A 19 -31.24 -15.50 -15.92
CA PHE A 19 -31.26 -14.04 -16.03
C PHE A 19 -31.11 -13.68 -17.51
N ALA A 20 -32.21 -13.21 -18.10
CA ALA A 20 -32.23 -12.65 -19.44
C ALA A 20 -31.44 -11.33 -19.44
N VAL A 21 -30.41 -11.27 -20.29
CA VAL A 21 -29.68 -10.06 -20.63
C VAL A 21 -30.56 -9.25 -21.60
N ALA A 22 -31.12 -8.14 -21.13
CA ALA A 22 -31.72 -7.14 -22.00
C ALA A 22 -30.60 -6.25 -22.57
N ILE A 23 -30.16 -6.56 -23.79
CA ILE A 23 -29.31 -5.68 -24.60
C ILE A 23 -30.21 -4.57 -25.16
N GLY A 24 -30.26 -3.44 -24.46
CA GLY A 24 -30.83 -2.21 -24.96
C GLY A 24 -29.80 -1.43 -25.77
N LEU A 25 -29.71 -1.72 -27.08
CA LEU A 25 -29.08 -0.82 -28.05
C LEU A 25 -30.09 0.27 -28.39
N SER A 26 -29.83 1.51 -27.98
CA SER A 26 -30.55 2.69 -28.46
C SER A 26 -29.58 3.85 -28.65
N GLY A 27 -29.19 4.00 -29.93
CA GLY A 27 -29.20 5.26 -30.67
C GLY A 27 -28.46 6.46 -30.09
N CYS A 28 -27.35 6.81 -30.74
CA CYS A 28 -26.86 8.18 -30.83
C CYS A 28 -27.87 9.06 -31.58
N THR A 29 -28.25 10.21 -31.01
CA THR A 29 -28.57 11.42 -31.78
C THR A 29 -28.06 12.63 -31.01
N SER A 30 -27.16 13.39 -31.64
CA SER A 30 -26.74 14.70 -31.18
C SER A 30 -27.88 15.70 -31.38
N ALA A 31 -28.10 16.55 -30.38
CA ALA A 31 -28.78 17.83 -30.54
C ALA A 31 -28.15 18.84 -29.58
N ASP A 32 -27.37 19.75 -30.16
CA ASP A 32 -27.11 21.10 -29.69
C ASP A 32 -28.44 21.79 -29.35
N ALA A 33 -28.54 22.39 -28.16
CA ALA A 33 -29.43 23.51 -27.91
C ALA A 33 -28.99 24.25 -26.64
N GLU A 34 -28.54 25.48 -26.90
CA GLU A 34 -28.28 26.58 -26.01
C GLU A 34 -29.24 26.69 -24.81
N ARG A 35 -28.68 26.99 -23.63
CA ARG A 35 -29.33 27.92 -22.71
C ARG A 35 -28.30 28.68 -21.88
N GLU A 36 -28.07 29.91 -22.32
CA GLU A 36 -27.47 31.00 -21.56
C GLU A 36 -28.28 31.38 -20.31
N ALA A 37 -27.53 31.95 -19.37
CA ALA A 37 -27.90 32.92 -18.33
C ALA A 37 -28.82 32.50 -17.18
N SER A 38 -28.25 32.48 -15.96
CA SER A 38 -28.60 33.40 -14.86
C SER A 38 -27.74 33.03 -13.63
N LEU A 39 -26.66 33.76 -13.33
CA LEU A 39 -26.62 34.97 -12.53
C LEU A 39 -26.74 34.70 -11.00
N LYS A 40 -25.60 34.94 -10.32
CA LYS A 40 -25.41 35.31 -8.90
C LYS A 40 -25.79 34.26 -7.83
N ASP A 41 -24.78 33.68 -7.20
CA ASP A 41 -24.51 33.97 -5.78
C ASP A 41 -23.08 33.51 -5.41
N GLU A 42 -22.25 34.47 -5.01
CA GLU A 42 -20.88 34.29 -4.53
C GLU A 42 -20.92 34.28 -2.99
N PRO A 43 -20.62 33.17 -2.29
CA PRO A 43 -20.27 33.25 -0.89
C PRO A 43 -18.77 33.53 -0.75
N SER A 44 -18.49 34.81 -0.54
CA SER A 44 -17.21 35.37 -0.11
C SER A 44 -16.76 34.70 1.20
N VAL A 45 -15.81 33.76 1.13
CA VAL A 45 -15.16 33.19 2.32
C VAL A 45 -14.02 34.12 2.73
N GLN A 46 -14.30 34.89 3.78
CA GLN A 46 -13.34 35.76 4.45
C GLN A 46 -12.08 34.99 4.84
N ALA A 47 -10.94 35.50 4.35
CA ALA A 47 -9.61 35.07 4.73
C ALA A 47 -9.41 35.28 6.24
N ALA A 48 -9.40 34.18 7.00
CA ALA A 48 -8.94 34.19 8.38
C ALA A 48 -7.42 34.47 8.38
N LYS A 49 -7.07 35.69 8.75
CA LYS A 49 -5.70 36.12 9.06
C LYS A 49 -5.20 35.34 10.28
N TYR A 50 -4.40 34.30 10.08
CA TYR A 50 -3.63 33.70 11.17
C TYR A 50 -2.30 34.44 11.32
N ASN A 51 -2.19 35.20 12.42
CA ASN A 51 -0.96 35.77 12.92
C ASN A 51 -0.06 34.65 13.44
N LEU A 52 1.02 34.30 12.72
CA LEU A 52 2.13 33.51 13.27
C LEU A 52 3.15 34.47 13.88
N SER A 53 3.10 34.63 15.21
CA SER A 53 4.23 35.18 15.96
C SER A 53 5.42 34.22 15.90
N PRO A 54 6.66 34.70 15.66
CA PRO A 54 7.86 33.88 15.75
C PRO A 54 8.17 33.51 17.21
N ARG A 55 8.44 32.22 17.47
CA ARG A 55 9.10 31.79 18.71
C ARG A 55 10.61 32.04 18.61
N PRO A 56 11.23 32.78 19.54
CA PRO A 56 12.67 32.96 19.57
C PRO A 56 13.35 31.66 20.03
N GLY A 57 14.36 31.25 19.26
CA GLY A 57 15.25 30.15 19.62
C GLY A 57 16.33 30.58 20.60
N THR A 58 16.64 29.72 21.55
CA THR A 58 17.94 29.67 22.24
C THR A 58 18.22 28.24 22.69
N ARG A 59 19.10 27.53 21.98
CA ARG A 59 19.99 26.55 22.62
C ARG A 59 21.39 26.69 22.03
N LYS A 60 22.30 27.14 22.90
CA LYS A 60 23.74 27.17 22.71
C LYS A 60 24.31 25.75 22.53
N PRO A 61 25.44 25.63 21.81
CA PRO A 61 26.17 24.38 21.67
C PRO A 61 26.99 24.08 22.94
N ALA A 62 26.92 22.83 23.42
CA ALA A 62 27.82 22.33 24.43
C ALA A 62 28.87 21.42 23.77
N THR A 63 30.06 22.01 23.59
CA THR A 63 31.34 21.32 23.43
C THR A 63 31.61 20.45 24.64
N VAL A 64 31.82 19.14 24.47
CA VAL A 64 32.62 18.35 25.41
C VAL A 64 33.50 17.38 24.63
N SER A 65 34.75 17.39 25.06
CA SER A 65 35.98 16.82 24.53
C SER A 65 35.99 15.31 24.28
N ALA A 66 36.86 14.94 23.34
CA ALA A 66 37.44 13.62 23.13
C ALA A 66 38.10 13.04 24.40
N PRO A 67 38.29 11.71 24.46
CA PRO A 67 39.68 11.24 24.38
C PRO A 67 39.92 9.92 23.62
N ALA A 68 41.17 9.80 23.16
CA ALA A 68 42.03 8.61 23.09
C ALA A 68 41.68 7.44 22.13
N ARG A 69 42.27 7.55 20.94
CA ARG A 69 43.19 6.56 20.30
C ARG A 69 43.34 5.20 21.01
N GLN A 70 42.84 4.14 20.39
CA GLN A 70 43.49 2.82 20.44
C GLN A 70 43.59 2.23 19.02
N THR A 71 44.84 2.10 18.60
CA THR A 71 45.28 1.40 17.40
C THR A 71 45.31 -0.09 17.72
N VAL A 72 44.54 -0.92 17.01
CA VAL A 72 44.76 -2.37 16.98
C VAL A 72 44.98 -2.79 15.53
N GLN A 73 46.12 -3.44 15.34
CA GLN A 73 46.69 -3.87 14.07
C GLN A 73 45.85 -4.97 13.38
N PRO A 74 45.94 -5.10 12.04
CA PRO A 74 45.35 -6.19 11.29
C PRO A 74 46.22 -7.45 11.36
N ALA A 75 45.61 -8.59 11.72
CA ALA A 75 46.26 -9.90 11.64
C ALA A 75 46.18 -10.50 10.23
N PRO A 76 47.16 -11.31 9.79
CA PRO A 76 47.28 -11.80 8.41
C PRO A 76 46.26 -12.90 8.07
N GLN A 77 45.73 -12.85 6.84
CA GLN A 77 44.90 -13.90 6.24
C GLN A 77 45.75 -15.09 5.80
N PRO A 78 45.40 -16.35 6.15
CA PRO A 78 45.93 -17.53 5.47
C PRO A 78 45.17 -17.83 4.15
N PRO A 79 45.83 -18.46 3.16
CA PRO A 79 45.40 -18.49 1.77
C PRO A 79 44.25 -19.47 1.48
N ALA A 80 43.51 -19.11 0.42
CA ALA A 80 42.42 -19.85 -0.19
C ALA A 80 42.74 -21.31 -0.50
N LYS A 81 41.79 -22.20 -0.20
CA LYS A 81 41.65 -23.49 -0.88
C LYS A 81 40.20 -23.66 -1.35
N THR A 82 40.08 -23.76 -2.66
CA THR A 82 38.92 -24.15 -3.45
C THR A 82 38.46 -25.55 -3.07
N THR A 83 37.19 -25.70 -2.68
CA THR A 83 36.37 -26.89 -2.95
C THR A 83 34.89 -26.50 -3.03
N ASN A 84 34.30 -26.66 -4.20
CA ASN A 84 32.85 -26.89 -4.39
C ASN A 84 32.64 -28.43 -4.42
N PRO A 85 31.43 -29.03 -4.34
CA PRO A 85 30.10 -28.42 -4.44
C PRO A 85 29.03 -28.96 -3.44
N THR A 86 27.84 -28.35 -3.52
CA THR A 86 26.53 -28.86 -3.07
C THR A 86 26.12 -28.55 -1.62
N ALA A 87 25.17 -27.62 -1.47
CA ALA A 87 23.94 -27.84 -0.70
C ALA A 87 22.99 -26.64 -0.89
N LEU A 88 21.76 -26.93 -1.30
CA LEU A 88 20.59 -26.08 -1.14
C LEU A 88 20.58 -25.51 0.28
N SER A 89 20.73 -24.20 0.42
CA SER A 89 20.54 -23.54 1.71
C SER A 89 19.71 -22.29 1.48
N SER A 90 18.43 -22.43 1.77
CA SER A 90 17.46 -21.36 1.96
C SER A 90 18.02 -20.32 2.92
N LYS A 91 18.65 -19.27 2.38
CA LYS A 91 18.85 -18.02 3.11
C LYS A 91 17.73 -17.08 2.71
N ILE A 92 16.65 -17.11 3.49
CA ILE A 92 15.84 -15.91 3.67
C ILE A 92 16.64 -15.07 4.67
N PRO A 93 17.31 -13.98 4.26
CA PRO A 93 17.85 -13.07 5.25
C PRO A 93 16.68 -12.40 5.97
N ALA A 94 16.50 -12.76 7.24
CA ALA A 94 15.85 -11.91 8.22
C ALA A 94 16.63 -10.60 8.29
N SER A 95 16.19 -9.61 7.54
CA SER A 95 16.61 -8.22 7.69
C SER A 95 15.33 -7.40 7.87
N PRO A 96 15.25 -6.48 8.85
CA PRO A 96 14.14 -5.55 8.94
C PRO A 96 14.10 -4.81 7.60
N ALA A 97 13.04 -5.05 6.83
CA ALA A 97 12.92 -4.55 5.47
C ALA A 97 13.09 -3.03 5.50
N THR A 98 14.29 -2.57 5.19
CA THR A 98 14.48 -1.21 4.70
C THR A 98 13.62 -1.20 3.46
N ILE A 99 12.58 -0.36 3.44
CA ILE A 99 11.63 -0.28 2.34
C ILE A 99 12.45 0.16 1.12
N ALA A 100 12.96 -0.82 0.37
CA ALA A 100 13.70 -0.56 -0.83
C ALA A 100 12.72 -0.02 -1.86
N ASP A 101 13.10 1.05 -2.57
CA ASP A 101 12.38 1.51 -3.74
C ASP A 101 12.33 0.37 -4.76
N CYS A 102 11.17 -0.25 -4.93
CA CYS A 102 10.99 -1.28 -5.93
C CYS A 102 10.82 -0.60 -7.30
N LYS A 103 11.84 -0.73 -8.16
CA LYS A 103 11.85 -0.11 -9.50
C LYS A 103 11.37 -1.06 -10.58
N GLU A 104 11.69 -2.33 -10.43
CA GLU A 104 11.29 -3.39 -11.36
C GLU A 104 10.12 -4.19 -10.79
N SER A 105 9.28 -4.74 -11.68
CA SER A 105 8.09 -5.51 -11.31
C SER A 105 8.40 -6.72 -10.42
N ALA A 106 9.53 -7.39 -10.67
CA ALA A 106 10.00 -8.50 -9.86
C ALA A 106 10.34 -8.06 -8.42
N ASP A 107 10.98 -6.91 -8.26
CA ASP A 107 11.34 -6.36 -6.96
C ASP A 107 10.10 -5.96 -6.16
N CYS A 108 9.10 -5.36 -6.82
CA CYS A 108 7.84 -4.99 -6.16
C CYS A 108 7.06 -6.23 -5.71
N THR A 109 7.10 -7.30 -6.49
CA THR A 109 6.47 -8.58 -6.12
C THR A 109 7.19 -9.22 -4.93
N ALA A 110 8.52 -9.23 -4.92
CA ALA A 110 9.31 -9.73 -3.81
C ALA A 110 9.04 -8.93 -2.53
N GLN A 111 8.98 -7.60 -2.63
CA GLN A 111 8.65 -6.71 -1.52
C GLN A 111 7.23 -6.95 -1.00
N LEU A 112 6.24 -7.08 -1.88
CA LEU A 112 4.86 -7.41 -1.52
C LEU A 112 4.79 -8.73 -0.75
N ASN A 113 5.45 -9.77 -1.26
CA ASN A 113 5.49 -11.07 -0.61
C ASN A 113 6.14 -11.00 0.77
N ALA A 114 7.23 -10.24 0.91
CA ALA A 114 7.87 -10.03 2.21
C ALA A 114 6.95 -9.30 3.20
N MET A 115 6.22 -8.28 2.76
CA MET A 115 5.26 -7.55 3.59
C MET A 115 4.08 -8.42 4.04
N ILE A 116 3.57 -9.28 3.17
CA ILE A 116 2.48 -10.23 3.48
C ILE A 116 2.97 -11.34 4.42
N ALA A 117 4.22 -11.78 4.27
CA ALA A 117 4.81 -12.84 5.08
C ALA A 117 5.23 -12.37 6.49
N ASP A 118 5.33 -11.06 6.74
CA ASP A 118 5.64 -10.50 8.06
C ASP A 118 4.47 -10.74 9.05
N PRO A 119 4.64 -11.65 10.04
CA PRO A 119 3.57 -12.00 10.97
C PRO A 119 3.20 -10.84 11.90
N ASP A 120 4.17 -9.98 12.21
CA ASP A 120 3.96 -8.83 13.08
C ASP A 120 3.39 -7.64 12.31
N GLN A 121 3.51 -7.65 10.97
CA GLN A 121 3.30 -6.50 10.09
C GLN A 121 4.06 -5.28 10.61
N SER A 122 5.31 -5.47 11.03
CA SER A 122 6.17 -4.45 11.63
C SER A 122 6.34 -3.21 10.75
N TRP A 123 6.28 -3.41 9.42
CA TRP A 123 6.30 -2.33 8.43
C TRP A 123 5.16 -1.32 8.57
N MET A 124 4.03 -1.69 9.21
CA MET A 124 2.92 -0.78 9.49
C MET A 124 3.22 0.22 10.61
N ALA A 125 4.23 -0.04 11.44
CA ALA A 125 4.58 0.86 12.54
C ALA A 125 5.26 2.15 12.07
N LYS A 126 5.83 2.14 10.86
CA LYS A 126 6.49 3.29 10.24
C LYS A 126 5.58 3.89 9.17
N ALA A 127 5.37 5.20 9.25
CA ALA A 127 4.73 5.95 8.18
C ALA A 127 5.62 5.95 6.92
N PRO A 128 5.06 5.62 5.74
CA PRO A 128 5.81 5.63 4.49
C PRO A 128 6.00 7.08 4.00
N SER A 129 7.09 7.32 3.29
CA SER A 129 7.22 8.52 2.47
C SER A 129 6.26 8.46 1.27
N PRO A 130 5.92 9.60 0.64
CA PRO A 130 5.09 9.60 -0.57
C PRO A 130 5.71 8.79 -1.72
N ALA A 131 7.04 8.80 -1.85
CA ALA A 131 7.74 8.00 -2.85
C ALA A 131 7.57 6.49 -2.59
N GLU A 132 7.85 6.04 -1.37
CA GLU A 132 7.68 4.63 -0.96
C GLU A 132 6.22 4.17 -1.14
N PHE A 133 5.24 4.99 -0.76
CA PHE A 133 3.82 4.65 -0.90
C PHE A 133 3.38 4.56 -2.36
N SER A 134 3.96 5.38 -3.24
CA SER A 134 3.61 5.44 -4.66
C SER A 134 3.94 4.18 -5.45
N THR A 135 4.76 3.28 -4.89
CA THR A 135 5.02 1.94 -5.45
C THR A 135 3.76 1.06 -5.50
N GLY A 136 2.75 1.36 -4.68
CA GLY A 136 1.52 0.59 -4.57
C GLY A 136 1.64 -0.71 -3.75
N THR A 137 2.85 -1.20 -3.48
CA THR A 137 3.10 -2.43 -2.70
C THR A 137 2.37 -2.44 -1.36
N ARG A 138 2.32 -1.28 -0.69
CA ARG A 138 1.65 -1.11 0.60
C ARG A 138 0.12 -1.23 0.49
N LEU A 139 -0.47 -0.67 -0.56
CA LEU A 139 -1.91 -0.79 -0.86
C LEU A 139 -2.30 -2.25 -1.14
N PHE A 140 -1.52 -2.95 -1.96
CA PHE A 140 -1.74 -4.37 -2.24
C PHE A 140 -1.58 -5.24 -0.98
N SER A 141 -0.62 -4.90 -0.12
CA SER A 141 -0.45 -5.58 1.18
C SER A 141 -1.69 -5.44 2.06
N TYR A 142 -2.31 -4.26 2.10
CA TYR A 142 -3.55 -4.05 2.85
C TYR A 142 -4.70 -4.90 2.33
N ARG A 143 -4.89 -4.97 1.01
CA ARG A 143 -5.90 -5.85 0.41
C ARG A 143 -5.65 -7.32 0.76
N ALA A 144 -4.40 -7.78 0.61
CA ALA A 144 -4.03 -9.17 0.87
C ALA A 144 -4.16 -9.58 2.34
N LEU A 145 -3.91 -8.66 3.27
CA LEU A 145 -3.95 -8.91 4.71
C LEU A 145 -5.29 -8.52 5.36
N ARG A 146 -6.22 -7.91 4.61
CA ARG A 146 -7.46 -7.31 5.13
C ARG A 146 -8.20 -8.19 6.13
N THR A 147 -8.39 -9.47 5.82
CA THR A 147 -9.12 -10.43 6.67
C THR A 147 -8.28 -10.97 7.84
N LYS A 148 -6.97 -10.72 7.85
CA LYS A 148 -6.01 -11.20 8.86
C LYS A 148 -5.63 -10.13 9.89
N LEU A 149 -5.76 -8.85 9.55
CA LEU A 149 -5.45 -7.74 10.47
C LEU A 149 -6.42 -7.73 11.65
N ASP A 150 -5.99 -7.34 12.86
CA ASP A 150 -6.93 -7.06 13.95
C ASP A 150 -7.62 -5.69 13.76
N CYS A 151 -8.69 -5.42 14.51
CA CYS A 151 -9.47 -4.18 14.38
C CYS A 151 -8.66 -2.90 14.64
N ARG A 152 -7.66 -2.97 15.53
CA ARG A 152 -6.77 -1.82 15.79
C ARG A 152 -5.86 -1.58 14.59
N LYS A 153 -5.31 -2.63 13.99
CA LYS A 153 -4.52 -2.52 12.75
C LYS A 153 -5.36 -2.00 11.59
N LEU A 154 -6.59 -2.48 11.41
CA LEU A 154 -7.51 -1.95 10.39
C LEU A 154 -7.78 -0.45 10.56
N ALA A 155 -8.03 0.01 11.79
CA ALA A 155 -8.23 1.44 12.07
C ALA A 155 -6.98 2.27 11.75
N ASN A 156 -5.78 1.74 11.98
CA ASN A 156 -4.54 2.40 11.59
C ASN A 156 -4.35 2.44 10.06
N VAL A 157 -4.78 1.40 9.34
CA VAL A 157 -4.80 1.41 7.87
C VAL A 157 -5.68 2.55 7.37
N LEU A 158 -6.88 2.75 7.91
CA LEU A 158 -7.74 3.87 7.49
C LEU A 158 -7.05 5.23 7.66
N LYS A 159 -6.41 5.47 8.81
CA LYS A 159 -5.66 6.72 9.05
C LYS A 159 -4.55 6.95 8.02
N GLU A 160 -3.85 5.89 7.64
CA GLU A 160 -2.80 6.01 6.62
C GLU A 160 -3.39 6.24 5.23
N LEU A 161 -4.53 5.62 4.89
CA LEU A 161 -5.22 5.86 3.62
C LEU A 161 -5.79 7.28 3.53
N ASP A 162 -6.29 7.84 4.64
CA ASP A 162 -6.69 9.25 4.73
C ASP A 162 -5.51 10.20 4.49
N TRP A 163 -4.36 9.89 5.10
CA TRP A 163 -3.11 10.61 4.85
C TRP A 163 -2.70 10.52 3.38
N ALA A 164 -2.80 9.33 2.76
CA ALA A 164 -2.46 9.13 1.36
C ALA A 164 -3.37 9.95 0.45
N MET A 165 -4.70 9.85 0.62
CA MET A 165 -5.66 10.64 -0.17
C MET A 165 -5.41 12.15 -0.04
N THR A 166 -5.04 12.62 1.15
CA THR A 166 -4.68 14.02 1.38
C THR A 166 -3.37 14.40 0.68
N THR A 167 -2.34 13.57 0.82
CA THR A 167 -1.00 13.80 0.26
C THR A 167 -1.02 13.80 -1.28
N PHE A 168 -1.70 12.83 -1.88
CA PHE A 168 -1.82 12.68 -3.33
C PHE A 168 -2.98 13.50 -3.93
N SER A 169 -3.65 14.36 -3.14
CA SER A 169 -4.59 15.36 -3.68
C SER A 169 -3.89 16.52 -4.43
N LYS A 170 -2.58 16.63 -4.26
CA LYS A 170 -1.73 17.67 -4.85
C LYS A 170 -0.55 17.02 -5.59
N PRO A 171 0.12 17.74 -6.51
CA PRO A 171 1.36 17.27 -7.10
C PRO A 171 2.40 16.95 -6.02
N VAL A 172 3.07 15.80 -6.16
CA VAL A 172 4.14 15.35 -5.26
C VAL A 172 5.48 15.51 -5.99
N PRO A 173 6.48 16.20 -5.39
CA PRO A 173 7.80 16.35 -6.01
C PRO A 173 8.41 15.01 -6.42
N GLY A 174 8.90 14.92 -7.65
CA GLY A 174 9.52 13.71 -8.20
C GLY A 174 8.55 12.64 -8.72
N LEU A 175 7.23 12.82 -8.57
CA LEU A 175 6.24 11.89 -9.11
C LEU A 175 5.52 12.46 -10.33
N LYS A 176 5.25 11.59 -11.32
CA LYS A 176 4.42 11.92 -12.49
C LYS A 176 2.96 12.09 -12.04
N ARG A 177 2.25 13.05 -12.65
CA ARG A 177 0.82 13.30 -12.35
C ARG A 177 -0.05 12.04 -12.43
N GLY A 178 0.12 11.23 -13.48
CA GLY A 178 -0.64 9.98 -13.63
C GLY A 178 -0.41 8.98 -12.49
N VAL A 179 0.79 8.93 -11.90
CA VAL A 179 1.07 8.08 -10.73
C VAL A 179 0.36 8.64 -9.49
N VAL A 180 0.40 9.96 -9.31
CA VAL A 180 -0.30 10.63 -8.19
C VAL A 180 -1.81 10.36 -8.24
N ASP A 181 -2.43 10.53 -9.41
CA ASP A 181 -3.87 10.27 -9.59
C ASP A 181 -4.21 8.80 -9.33
N LEU A 182 -3.43 7.87 -9.92
CA LEU A 182 -3.62 6.44 -9.72
C LEU A 182 -3.55 6.05 -8.24
N VAL A 183 -2.52 6.51 -7.52
CA VAL A 183 -2.33 6.17 -6.10
C VAL A 183 -3.44 6.74 -5.23
N ARG A 184 -3.91 7.96 -5.52
CA ARG A 184 -5.05 8.57 -4.81
C ARG A 184 -6.32 7.76 -4.99
N ASP A 185 -6.62 7.37 -6.23
CA ASP A 185 -7.87 6.67 -6.56
C ASP A 185 -7.86 5.24 -6.01
N GLU A 186 -6.71 4.55 -6.08
CA GLU A 186 -6.53 3.25 -5.45
C GLU A 186 -6.61 3.32 -3.93
N SER A 187 -6.03 4.35 -3.31
CA SER A 187 -6.15 4.57 -1.85
C SER A 187 -7.61 4.71 -1.42
N ARG A 188 -8.44 5.38 -2.23
CA ARG A 188 -9.89 5.50 -1.99
C ARG A 188 -10.60 4.16 -2.10
N ALA A 189 -10.27 3.35 -3.11
CA ALA A 189 -10.86 2.02 -3.29
C ALA A 189 -10.51 1.11 -2.11
N VAL A 190 -9.24 1.02 -1.73
CA VAL A 190 -8.79 0.25 -0.57
C VAL A 190 -9.45 0.78 0.71
N HIS A 191 -9.60 2.09 0.89
CA HIS A 191 -10.26 2.67 2.06
C HIS A 191 -11.70 2.15 2.22
N GLN A 192 -12.45 2.06 1.12
CA GLN A 192 -13.81 1.51 1.13
C GLN A 192 -13.83 0.02 1.53
N GLU A 193 -12.89 -0.78 1.01
CA GLU A 193 -12.75 -2.18 1.38
C GLU A 193 -12.42 -2.37 2.86
N ILE A 194 -11.46 -1.61 3.39
CA ILE A 194 -11.09 -1.65 4.81
C ILE A 194 -12.25 -1.19 5.70
N THR A 195 -12.99 -0.15 5.29
CA THR A 195 -14.18 0.32 6.00
C THR A 195 -15.25 -0.77 6.05
N ALA A 196 -15.50 -1.45 4.93
CA ALA A 196 -16.46 -2.55 4.86
C ALA A 196 -16.02 -3.72 5.77
N GLU A 197 -14.73 -4.04 5.79
CA GLU A 197 -14.17 -5.06 6.67
C GLU A 197 -14.37 -4.71 8.16
N ILE A 198 -14.05 -3.47 8.57
CA ILE A 198 -14.28 -3.02 9.96
C ILE A 198 -15.75 -3.16 10.34
N LYS A 199 -16.66 -2.67 9.49
CA LYS A 199 -18.12 -2.77 9.72
C LYS A 199 -18.59 -4.21 9.87
N ALA A 200 -17.95 -5.15 9.17
CA ALA A 200 -18.34 -6.55 9.21
C ALA A 200 -17.92 -7.26 10.51
N ARG A 201 -16.89 -6.78 11.24
CA ARG A 201 -16.30 -7.58 12.33
C ARG A 201 -15.80 -6.87 13.60
N CYS A 202 -15.85 -5.54 13.74
CA CYS A 202 -15.15 -4.82 14.83
C CYS A 202 -16.02 -4.25 15.98
#